data_AF-A0A2E0V127-F1
#
_entry.id   AF-A0A2E0V127-F1
#
_cell.length_a   1.000
_cell.length_b   1.000
_cell.length_c   1.000
_cell.angle_alpha   90.00
_cell.angle_beta   90.00
_cell.angle_gamma   90.00
#
_symmetry.space_group_name_H-M   'P 1'
#
loop_
_entity.id
_entity.type
_entity.pdbx_description
1 polymer ?
#
loop_
_entity_poly.entity_id
_entity_poly.type
_entity_poly.pdbx_seq_one_letter_code
_entity_poly.pdbx_strand_id
1 'polypeptide(L)'
;MSVSTNPNTQEVIVHDIKYYRSSILQNIFTGLLIIGTILLFASAYTMFLRRDWILIGIYFIAYIGLLAITFIKKLPYVFKASVLLILFYLLAVSGLLESGLSGDGRIFLLSFIILAAFLFGFRVGIITGVIGLLTLAVFGWGMSTGFIPVPPVEILANSSYGMDWFTGSITFALIATIFISALSSALTGLSSSLTSLNQTTAQLSEERKNLEAAIEDRTLTISKKANQLITANQITEELAVLRNPETIFNATVNLIRSRLNYYHASVFVVDEDKEFAVIKASTGEAGQQLLARKHRLHFGEGVVGYAVQKGEVRIASNVLLDSVHYKNPLLPDTRSEVAIPLIYRNEIIGALDVQSVEENAFDEEGLETLKFIANGLATTIYNLQEISKLNQHITELESKNTGLVTAHWDSFLSKKKRTLSLSVKDNQMESLDSPDEDITEVMKHKNRLVKNAAENDDKFSVLAMPIKIRDEVIGVIDVHVDLPYVPENLLQLSDAINARLSIALENARLVEELEDRTVQEKLIAQITNKVRATTEIDHILKTAAEELGKSLGASEVLIQLDPSIQS
;
A
#
# COMPACT_ATOMS: atom_id res chain seq x y z
N MET A 1 -14.98 11.37 -5.75
CA MET A 1 -15.75 11.41 -4.49
C MET A 1 -17.10 12.05 -4.76
N SER A 2 -18.17 11.28 -4.58
CA SER A 2 -19.56 11.69 -4.77
C SER A 2 -19.92 12.79 -3.75
N VAL A 3 -20.38 13.93 -4.25
CA VAL A 3 -21.02 14.97 -3.42
C VAL A 3 -22.32 14.37 -2.88
N SER A 4 -22.23 13.79 -1.68
CA SER A 4 -23.37 13.40 -0.87
C SER A 4 -24.07 14.67 -0.42
N THR A 5 -25.10 15.09 -1.15
CA THR A 5 -26.06 16.07 -0.65
C THR A 5 -26.72 15.46 0.59
N ASN A 6 -26.44 16.05 1.76
CA ASN A 6 -26.92 15.55 3.05
C ASN A 6 -28.47 15.55 3.07
N PRO A 7 -29.13 14.37 3.16
CA PRO A 7 -30.59 14.26 3.14
C PRO A 7 -31.25 15.00 4.32
N ASN A 8 -30.51 15.24 5.41
CA ASN A 8 -31.01 15.93 6.60
C ASN A 8 -31.43 17.39 6.31
N THR A 9 -30.81 18.07 5.36
CA THR A 9 -31.10 19.49 5.08
C THR A 9 -32.48 19.67 4.42
N GLN A 10 -32.90 18.75 3.56
CA GLN A 10 -34.23 18.77 2.95
C GLN A 10 -35.31 18.36 3.96
N GLU A 11 -35.03 17.38 4.83
CA GLU A 11 -35.98 16.96 5.87
C GLU A 11 -36.25 18.05 6.91
N VAL A 12 -35.23 18.80 7.34
CA VAL A 12 -35.38 19.91 8.30
C VAL A 12 -36.26 21.03 7.74
N ILE A 13 -36.04 21.46 6.49
CA ILE A 13 -36.84 22.53 5.85
C ILE A 13 -38.30 22.11 5.67
N VAL A 14 -38.56 20.85 5.31
CA VAL A 14 -39.91 20.31 5.13
C VAL A 14 -40.64 20.13 6.47
N HIS A 15 -39.91 19.77 7.52
CA HIS A 15 -40.43 19.64 8.89
C HIS A 15 -40.90 21.00 9.43
N ASP A 16 -40.12 22.06 9.23
CA ASP A 16 -40.46 23.42 9.69
C ASP A 16 -41.71 23.97 9.01
N ILE A 17 -41.84 23.80 7.69
CA ILE A 17 -43.02 24.29 6.94
C ILE A 17 -44.32 23.63 7.44
N LYS A 18 -44.29 22.32 7.73
CA LYS A 18 -45.45 21.60 8.28
C LYS A 18 -45.78 22.06 9.69
N TYR A 19 -44.77 22.28 10.53
CA TYR A 19 -44.94 22.79 11.88
C TYR A 19 -45.57 24.19 11.89
N TYR A 20 -45.04 25.12 11.08
CA TYR A 20 -45.60 26.47 10.94
C TYR A 20 -47.04 26.44 10.47
N ARG A 21 -47.36 25.69 9.40
CA ARG A 21 -48.74 25.58 8.88
C ARG A 21 -49.72 25.04 9.92
N SER A 22 -49.31 24.04 10.71
CA SER A 22 -50.15 23.47 11.76
C SER A 22 -50.36 24.43 12.92
N SER A 23 -49.31 25.15 13.35
CA SER A 23 -49.42 26.16 14.42
C SER A 23 -50.36 27.30 14.01
N ILE A 24 -50.29 27.74 12.75
CA ILE A 24 -51.12 28.83 12.24
C ILE A 24 -52.58 28.41 12.20
N LEU A 25 -52.85 27.20 11.70
CA LEU A 25 -54.20 26.66 11.66
C LEU A 25 -54.81 26.62 13.07
N GLN A 26 -54.04 26.23 14.08
CA GLN A 26 -54.49 26.23 15.47
C GLN A 26 -54.78 27.64 16.01
N ASN A 27 -53.93 28.63 15.69
CA ASN A 27 -54.14 30.02 16.07
C ASN A 27 -55.40 30.60 15.42
N ILE A 28 -55.65 30.29 14.14
CA ILE A 28 -56.86 30.70 13.42
C ILE A 28 -58.11 30.10 14.08
N PHE A 29 -58.11 28.79 14.38
CA PHE A 29 -59.22 28.14 15.07
C PHE A 29 -59.48 28.73 16.46
N THR A 30 -58.42 29.05 17.21
CA THR A 30 -58.54 29.68 18.53
C THR A 30 -59.13 31.09 18.44
N GLY A 31 -58.68 31.90 17.46
CA GLY A 31 -59.25 33.22 17.20
C GLY A 31 -60.71 33.15 16.75
N LEU A 32 -61.05 32.18 15.88
CA LEU A 32 -62.42 31.90 15.46
C LEU A 32 -63.32 31.49 16.62
N LEU A 33 -62.82 30.75 17.60
CA LEU A 33 -63.60 30.43 18.79
C LEU A 33 -63.88 31.67 19.63
N ILE A 34 -62.87 32.49 19.91
CA ILE A 34 -63.04 33.70 20.75
C ILE A 34 -64.06 34.64 20.12
N ILE A 35 -63.86 34.98 18.85
CA ILE A 35 -64.74 35.94 18.16
C ILE A 35 -66.07 35.29 17.77
N GLY A 36 -66.05 34.02 17.37
CA GLY A 36 -67.23 33.24 17.06
C GLY A 36 -68.18 33.08 18.24
N THR A 37 -67.67 33.07 19.48
CA THR A 37 -68.51 33.08 20.69
C THR A 37 -69.31 34.38 20.77
N ILE A 38 -68.66 35.53 20.53
CA ILE A 38 -69.29 36.84 20.55
C ILE A 38 -70.34 36.92 19.44
N LEU A 39 -69.99 36.47 18.23
CA LEU A 39 -70.91 36.42 17.09
C LEU A 39 -72.09 35.46 17.32
N LEU A 40 -71.87 34.32 17.98
CA LEU A 40 -72.93 33.36 18.32
C LEU A 40 -73.98 34.01 19.22
N PHE A 41 -73.57 34.70 20.29
CA PHE A 41 -74.50 35.38 21.19
C PHE A 41 -75.21 36.56 20.50
N ALA A 42 -74.47 37.36 19.73
CA ALA A 42 -75.02 38.47 18.96
C ALA A 42 -76.09 37.99 17.96
N SER A 43 -75.80 36.92 17.22
CA SER A 43 -76.70 36.35 16.22
C SER A 43 -77.88 35.60 16.85
N ALA A 44 -77.65 34.87 17.95
CA ALA A 44 -78.72 34.20 18.66
C ALA A 44 -79.74 35.20 19.24
N TYR A 45 -79.29 36.38 19.68
CA TYR A 45 -80.18 37.44 20.15
C TYR A 45 -81.08 37.98 19.05
N THR A 46 -80.55 38.25 17.85
CA THR A 46 -81.36 38.74 16.72
C THR A 46 -82.36 37.68 16.25
N MET A 47 -81.95 36.42 16.19
CA MET A 47 -82.81 35.29 15.82
C MET A 47 -83.91 35.01 16.85
N PHE A 48 -83.61 35.17 18.14
CA PHE A 48 -84.59 35.04 19.21
C PHE A 48 -85.70 36.10 19.07
N LEU A 49 -85.33 37.34 18.74
CA LEU A 49 -86.30 38.41 18.47
C LEU A 49 -87.17 38.12 17.24
N ARG A 50 -86.61 37.48 16.21
CA ARG A 50 -87.34 37.06 14.99
C ARG A 50 -88.16 35.76 15.16
N ARG A 51 -88.02 35.06 16.30
CA ARG A 51 -88.63 33.75 16.62
C ARG A 51 -88.16 32.60 15.72
N ASP A 52 -86.94 32.69 15.18
CA ASP A 52 -86.35 31.70 14.27
C ASP A 52 -85.59 30.60 15.03
N TRP A 53 -86.31 29.76 15.78
CA TRP A 53 -85.72 28.71 16.64
C TRP A 53 -84.85 27.69 15.89
N ILE A 54 -85.20 27.40 14.64
CA ILE A 54 -84.45 26.44 13.79
C ILE A 54 -83.05 26.98 13.50
N LEU A 55 -82.94 28.28 13.19
CA LEU A 55 -81.69 28.92 12.84
C LEU A 55 -80.73 28.97 14.04
N ILE A 56 -81.26 29.24 15.24
CA ILE A 56 -80.50 29.19 16.50
C ILE A 56 -79.87 27.80 16.68
N GLY A 57 -80.65 26.73 16.50
CA GLY A 57 -80.15 25.35 16.61
C GLY A 57 -79.00 25.04 15.64
N ILE A 58 -79.11 25.50 14.38
CA ILE A 58 -78.08 25.32 13.36
C ILE A 58 -76.77 26.02 13.76
N TYR A 59 -76.85 27.27 14.23
CA TYR A 59 -75.67 28.04 14.65
C TYR A 59 -74.96 27.42 15.86
N PHE A 60 -75.72 26.91 16.84
CA PHE A 60 -75.15 26.19 17.98
C PHE A 60 -74.47 24.89 17.57
N ILE A 61 -75.06 24.11 16.66
CA ILE A 61 -74.44 22.89 16.14
C ILE A 61 -73.14 23.21 15.37
N ALA A 62 -73.16 24.25 14.52
CA ALA A 62 -71.97 24.70 13.79
C ALA A 62 -70.85 25.13 14.74
N TYR A 63 -71.18 25.85 15.82
CA TYR A 63 -70.22 26.27 16.84
C TYR A 63 -69.65 25.10 17.65
N ILE A 64 -70.47 24.09 18.00
CA ILE A 64 -69.99 22.84 18.63
C ILE A 64 -69.03 22.10 17.69
N GLY A 65 -69.33 22.06 16.38
CA GLY A 65 -68.42 21.51 15.38
C GLY A 65 -67.07 22.23 15.34
N LEU A 66 -67.08 23.57 15.40
CA LEU A 66 -65.87 24.39 15.47
C LEU A 66 -65.05 24.10 16.74
N LEU A 67 -65.71 23.97 17.90
CA LEU A 67 -65.08 23.56 19.16
C LEU A 67 -64.41 22.18 19.04
N ALA A 68 -65.12 21.20 18.50
CA ALA A 68 -64.60 19.85 18.33
C ALA A 68 -63.33 19.84 17.45
N ILE A 69 -63.34 20.53 16.32
CA ILE A 69 -62.19 20.57 15.39
C ILE A 69 -60.98 21.28 16.03
N THR A 70 -61.22 22.28 16.86
CA THR A 70 -60.17 23.07 17.51
C THR A 70 -59.45 22.27 18.60
N PHE A 71 -60.19 21.51 19.42
CA PHE A 71 -59.60 20.79 20.57
C PHE A 71 -59.15 19.36 20.25
N ILE A 72 -59.68 18.71 19.20
CA ILE A 72 -59.25 17.37 18.83
C ILE A 72 -57.87 17.44 18.15
N LYS A 73 -56.81 17.10 18.90
CA LYS A 73 -55.43 17.13 18.42
C LYS A 73 -55.10 16.04 17.37
N LYS A 74 -55.89 14.96 17.31
CA LYS A 74 -55.63 13.81 16.42
C LYS A 74 -56.08 14.01 14.96
N LEU A 75 -56.82 15.07 14.65
CA LEU A 75 -57.33 15.27 13.29
C LEU A 75 -56.19 15.67 12.33
N PRO A 76 -56.10 15.08 11.13
CA PRO A 76 -55.11 15.44 10.12
C PRO A 76 -55.17 16.93 9.75
N TYR A 77 -54.00 17.53 9.50
CA TYR A 77 -53.89 18.94 9.06
C TYR A 77 -54.78 19.24 7.86
N VAL A 78 -54.68 18.41 6.81
CA VAL A 78 -55.46 18.57 5.58
C VAL A 78 -56.96 18.59 5.88
N PHE A 79 -57.43 17.69 6.75
CA PHE A 79 -58.83 17.65 7.15
C PHE A 79 -59.27 18.95 7.84
N LYS A 80 -58.52 19.39 8.86
CA LYS A 80 -58.83 20.65 9.58
C LYS A 80 -58.83 21.86 8.65
N ALA A 81 -57.84 21.96 7.77
CA ALA A 81 -57.71 23.06 6.82
C ALA A 81 -58.83 23.03 5.76
N SER A 82 -59.17 21.85 5.24
CA SER A 82 -60.28 21.69 4.29
C SER A 82 -61.62 22.05 4.91
N VAL A 83 -61.90 21.62 6.16
CA VAL A 83 -63.14 21.98 6.84
C VAL A 83 -63.23 23.49 7.07
N LEU A 84 -62.13 24.14 7.44
CA LEU A 84 -62.07 25.59 7.56
C LEU A 84 -62.38 26.29 6.23
N LEU A 85 -61.79 25.85 5.12
CA LEU A 85 -62.07 26.42 3.80
C LEU A 85 -63.52 26.20 3.36
N ILE A 86 -64.07 25.00 3.58
CA ILE A 86 -65.46 24.69 3.27
C ILE A 86 -66.38 25.60 4.08
N LEU A 87 -66.10 25.81 5.37
CA LEU A 87 -66.87 26.71 6.23
C LEU A 87 -66.89 28.14 5.67
N PHE A 88 -65.73 28.70 5.33
CA PHE A 88 -65.64 30.05 4.74
C PHE A 88 -66.34 30.15 3.38
N TYR A 89 -66.26 29.11 2.55
CA TYR A 89 -66.99 29.07 1.28
C TYR A 89 -68.51 29.00 1.48
N LEU A 90 -68.99 28.19 2.42
CA LEU A 90 -70.41 28.10 2.76
C LEU A 90 -70.93 29.42 3.34
N LEU A 91 -70.16 30.08 4.21
CA LEU A 91 -70.49 31.42 4.71
C LEU A 91 -70.53 32.46 3.58
N ALA A 92 -69.62 32.36 2.61
CA ALA A 92 -69.63 33.23 1.44
C ALA A 92 -70.89 33.04 0.59
N VAL A 93 -71.24 31.79 0.27
CA VAL A 93 -72.45 31.44 -0.49
C VAL A 93 -73.71 31.86 0.27
N SER A 94 -73.77 31.61 1.58
CA SER A 94 -74.88 32.03 2.45
C SER A 94 -75.05 33.54 2.45
N GLY A 95 -73.96 34.31 2.64
CA GLY A 95 -74.00 35.76 2.63
C GLY A 95 -74.43 36.33 1.27
N LEU A 96 -73.99 35.71 0.16
CA LEU A 96 -74.42 36.08 -1.19
C LEU A 96 -75.91 35.78 -1.43
N LEU A 97 -76.45 34.68 -0.90
CA LEU A 97 -77.89 34.37 -0.98
C LEU A 97 -78.73 35.35 -0.15
N GLU A 98 -78.27 35.68 1.06
CA GLU A 98 -79.02 36.51 2.01
C GLU A 98 -79.03 37.98 1.63
N SER A 99 -77.89 38.52 1.17
CA SER A 99 -77.68 39.96 1.01
C SER A 99 -77.15 40.36 -0.37
N GLY A 100 -76.99 39.40 -1.30
CA GLY A 100 -76.43 39.67 -2.61
C GLY A 100 -75.03 40.28 -2.52
N LEU A 101 -74.77 41.29 -3.35
CA LEU A 101 -73.49 42.00 -3.38
C LEU A 101 -73.31 42.98 -2.18
N SER A 102 -74.39 43.28 -1.46
CA SER A 102 -74.40 44.34 -0.43
C SER A 102 -73.82 43.91 0.92
N GLY A 103 -73.87 42.63 1.27
CA GLY A 103 -73.33 42.14 2.54
C GLY A 103 -71.91 41.58 2.48
N ASP A 104 -71.64 40.64 3.37
CA ASP A 104 -70.32 40.13 3.74
C ASP A 104 -69.89 38.87 2.97
N GLY A 105 -70.78 38.28 2.16
CA GLY A 105 -70.48 37.08 1.37
C GLY A 105 -69.21 37.20 0.50
N ARG A 106 -68.98 38.37 -0.10
CA ARG A 106 -67.74 38.68 -0.84
C ARG A 106 -66.48 38.70 0.02
N ILE A 107 -66.59 39.11 1.29
CA ILE A 107 -65.46 39.18 2.23
C ILE A 107 -65.09 37.76 2.68
N PHE A 108 -66.08 36.90 2.94
CA PHE A 108 -65.85 35.48 3.19
C PHE A 108 -65.26 34.77 1.98
N LEU A 109 -65.70 35.12 0.76
CA LEU A 109 -65.16 34.55 -0.48
C LEU A 109 -63.68 34.94 -0.69
N LEU A 110 -63.34 36.20 -0.42
CA LEU A 110 -61.94 36.66 -0.44
C LEU A 110 -61.11 35.94 0.63
N SER A 111 -61.66 35.79 1.83
CA SER A 111 -61.01 35.07 2.94
C SER A 111 -60.77 33.60 2.60
N PHE A 112 -61.73 32.94 1.95
CA PHE A 112 -61.59 31.58 1.43
C PHE A 112 -60.40 31.46 0.47
N ILE A 113 -60.27 32.38 -0.50
CA ILE A 113 -59.16 32.36 -1.48
C ILE A 113 -57.80 32.55 -0.78
N ILE A 114 -57.71 33.53 0.12
CA ILE A 114 -56.47 33.86 0.83
C ILE A 114 -56.07 32.69 1.76
N LEU A 115 -57.00 32.15 2.53
CA LEU A 115 -56.75 31.00 3.40
C LEU A 115 -56.34 29.77 2.60
N ALA A 116 -56.92 29.55 1.42
CA ALA A 116 -56.56 28.42 0.56
C ALA A 116 -55.12 28.55 0.04
N ALA A 117 -54.74 29.75 -0.41
CA ALA A 117 -53.37 30.06 -0.82
C ALA A 117 -52.38 29.85 0.33
N PHE A 118 -52.76 30.24 1.54
CA PHE A 118 -51.90 30.17 2.71
C PHE A 118 -51.72 28.73 3.23
N LEU A 119 -52.82 27.97 3.34
CA LEU A 119 -52.81 26.63 3.92
C LEU A 119 -52.28 25.57 2.94
N PHE A 120 -52.68 25.65 1.67
CA PHE A 120 -52.34 24.64 0.66
C PHE A 120 -51.33 25.12 -0.39
N GLY A 121 -50.98 26.41 -0.39
CA GLY A 121 -50.01 27.01 -1.29
C GLY A 121 -50.62 27.69 -2.51
N PHE A 122 -49.76 28.39 -3.26
CA PHE A 122 -50.16 29.30 -4.34
C PHE A 122 -51.04 28.66 -5.41
N ARG A 123 -50.76 27.40 -5.80
CA ARG A 123 -51.55 26.68 -6.83
C ARG A 123 -53.00 26.48 -6.41
N VAL A 124 -53.23 26.07 -5.15
CA VAL A 124 -54.59 25.90 -4.62
C VAL A 124 -55.27 27.25 -4.48
N GLY A 125 -54.54 28.29 -4.10
CA GLY A 125 -55.01 29.68 -4.10
C GLY A 125 -55.58 30.13 -5.44
N ILE A 126 -54.88 29.87 -6.55
CA ILE A 126 -55.36 30.19 -7.92
C ILE A 126 -56.65 29.43 -8.22
N ILE A 127 -56.69 28.13 -7.94
CA ILE A 127 -57.88 27.29 -8.20
C ILE A 127 -59.09 27.84 -7.42
N THR A 128 -58.92 28.13 -6.13
CA THR A 128 -59.98 28.73 -5.32
C THR A 128 -60.35 30.14 -5.77
N GLY A 129 -59.41 30.89 -6.34
CA GLY A 129 -59.65 32.19 -6.95
C GLY A 129 -60.58 32.09 -8.16
N VAL A 130 -60.32 31.12 -9.05
CA VAL A 130 -61.22 30.82 -10.18
C VAL A 130 -62.59 30.38 -9.68
N ILE A 131 -62.65 29.50 -8.68
CA ILE A 131 -63.93 29.08 -8.06
C ILE A 131 -64.68 30.28 -7.48
N GLY A 132 -63.99 31.19 -6.80
CA GLY A 132 -64.59 32.41 -6.25
C GLY A 132 -65.15 33.33 -7.34
N LEU A 133 -64.38 33.59 -8.40
CA LEU A 133 -64.85 34.39 -9.53
C LEU A 133 -66.06 33.77 -10.24
N LEU A 134 -66.03 32.45 -10.47
CA LEU A 134 -67.16 31.71 -11.03
C LEU A 134 -68.39 31.78 -10.10
N THR A 135 -68.19 31.69 -8.79
CA THR A 135 -69.27 31.82 -7.80
C THR A 135 -69.93 33.19 -7.92
N LEU A 136 -69.15 34.28 -7.97
CA LEU A 136 -69.70 35.62 -8.17
C LEU A 136 -70.42 35.77 -9.52
N ALA A 137 -69.86 35.20 -10.59
CA ALA A 137 -70.47 35.25 -11.92
C ALA A 137 -71.81 34.50 -11.96
N VAL A 138 -71.88 33.30 -11.37
CA VAL A 138 -73.11 32.49 -11.28
C VAL A 138 -74.17 33.20 -10.45
N PHE A 139 -73.80 33.78 -9.31
CA PHE A 139 -74.73 34.54 -8.47
C PHE A 139 -75.22 35.82 -9.16
N GLY A 140 -74.31 36.59 -9.77
CA GLY A 140 -74.64 37.80 -10.52
C GLY A 140 -75.58 37.51 -11.69
N TRP A 141 -75.25 36.50 -12.50
CA TRP A 141 -76.10 36.04 -13.59
C TRP A 141 -77.45 35.51 -13.08
N GLY A 142 -77.44 34.65 -12.07
CA GLY A 142 -78.64 34.05 -11.49
C GLY A 142 -79.61 35.08 -10.91
N MET A 143 -79.10 36.09 -10.20
CA MET A 143 -79.94 37.19 -9.69
C MET A 143 -80.43 38.12 -10.81
N SER A 144 -79.60 38.41 -11.83
CA SER A 144 -80.00 39.27 -12.95
C SER A 144 -81.08 38.65 -13.85
N THR A 145 -81.11 37.31 -13.94
CA THR A 145 -82.08 36.56 -14.75
C THR A 145 -83.34 36.16 -13.97
N GLY A 146 -83.36 36.40 -12.65
CA GLY A 146 -84.43 35.99 -11.75
C GLY A 146 -84.41 34.50 -11.39
N PHE A 147 -83.39 33.75 -11.79
CA PHE A 147 -83.19 32.35 -11.40
C PHE A 147 -82.89 32.22 -9.90
N ILE A 148 -82.14 33.16 -9.34
CA ILE A 148 -81.93 33.32 -7.90
C ILE A 148 -82.77 34.52 -7.45
N PRO A 149 -83.67 34.36 -6.45
CA PRO A 149 -84.49 35.47 -5.98
C PRO A 149 -83.61 36.57 -5.40
N VAL A 150 -83.87 37.82 -5.80
CA VAL A 150 -83.19 38.98 -5.24
C VAL A 150 -83.74 39.22 -3.82
N PRO A 151 -82.87 39.36 -2.81
CA PRO A 151 -83.32 39.63 -1.44
C PRO A 151 -84.15 40.93 -1.34
N PRO A 152 -85.12 41.00 -0.40
CA PRO A 152 -85.90 42.22 -0.16
C PRO A 152 -85.02 43.45 0.11
N VAL A 153 -85.48 44.62 -0.33
CA VAL A 153 -84.74 45.90 -0.20
C VAL A 153 -84.38 46.21 1.26
N GLU A 154 -85.19 45.79 2.22
CA GLU A 154 -84.92 45.96 3.66
C GLU A 154 -83.65 45.22 4.13
N ILE A 155 -83.37 44.03 3.57
CA ILE A 155 -82.16 43.24 3.87
C ILE A 155 -80.94 43.80 3.12
N LEU A 156 -81.17 44.32 1.90
CA LEU A 156 -80.13 45.01 1.11
C LEU A 156 -79.75 46.37 1.70
N ALA A 157 -80.67 47.02 2.44
CA ALA A 157 -80.45 48.24 3.20
C ALA A 157 -79.90 47.96 4.61
N ASN A 158 -78.99 46.99 4.73
CA ASN A 158 -78.27 46.57 5.94
C ASN A 158 -77.49 47.69 6.68
N SER A 159 -77.56 48.93 6.19
CA SER A 159 -76.95 50.11 6.81
C SER A 159 -77.88 50.80 7.82
N SER A 160 -79.16 50.42 7.88
CA SER A 160 -80.20 51.11 8.67
C SER A 160 -80.26 50.73 10.16
N TYR A 161 -79.71 49.58 10.56
CA TYR A 161 -79.76 49.10 11.95
C TYR A 161 -78.35 49.04 12.57
N GLY A 162 -78.22 49.54 13.81
CA GLY A 162 -76.93 49.54 14.52
C GLY A 162 -76.36 48.14 14.81
N MET A 163 -77.23 47.12 14.92
CA MET A 163 -76.81 45.73 15.13
C MET A 163 -76.12 45.12 13.90
N ASP A 164 -76.50 45.56 12.69
CA ASP A 164 -75.88 45.10 11.45
C ASP A 164 -74.46 45.71 11.32
N TRP A 165 -74.31 46.98 11.67
CA TRP A 165 -72.99 47.63 11.80
C TRP A 165 -72.10 46.94 12.83
N PHE A 166 -72.66 46.57 13.98
CA PHE A 166 -71.92 45.85 15.03
C PHE A 166 -71.45 44.48 14.53
N THR A 167 -72.36 43.69 13.97
CA THR A 167 -72.06 42.34 13.48
C THR A 167 -71.06 42.37 12.32
N GLY A 168 -71.26 43.26 11.34
CA GLY A 168 -70.34 43.45 10.23
C GLY A 168 -68.94 43.91 10.66
N SER A 169 -68.86 44.79 11.67
CA SER A 169 -67.57 45.24 12.23
C SER A 169 -66.83 44.11 12.94
N ILE A 170 -67.53 43.25 13.68
CA ILE A 170 -66.93 42.07 14.33
C ILE A 170 -66.48 41.04 13.30
N THR A 171 -67.29 40.77 12.27
CA THR A 171 -66.91 39.87 11.16
C THR A 171 -65.67 40.39 10.43
N PHE A 172 -65.60 41.69 10.16
CA PHE A 172 -64.41 42.32 9.57
C PHE A 172 -63.19 42.18 10.49
N ALA A 173 -63.33 42.46 11.79
CA ALA A 173 -62.25 42.32 12.77
C ALA A 173 -61.75 40.87 12.88
N LEU A 174 -62.65 39.88 12.79
CA LEU A 174 -62.32 38.46 12.75
C LEU A 174 -61.43 38.13 11.55
N ILE A 175 -61.86 38.54 10.36
CA ILE A 175 -61.13 38.27 9.12
C ILE A 175 -59.77 38.99 9.12
N ALA A 176 -59.73 40.25 9.57
CA ALA A 176 -58.50 41.02 9.71
C ALA A 176 -57.52 40.33 10.68
N THR A 177 -58.00 39.84 11.83
CA THR A 177 -57.16 39.14 12.82
C THR A 177 -56.56 37.86 12.26
N ILE A 178 -57.36 37.08 11.52
CA ILE A 178 -56.89 35.87 10.84
C ILE A 178 -55.81 36.22 9.82
N PHE A 179 -56.02 37.26 9.02
CA PHE A 179 -55.05 37.70 8.03
C PHE A 179 -53.75 38.21 8.65
N ILE A 180 -53.84 39.07 9.68
CA ILE A 180 -52.68 39.57 10.42
C ILE A 180 -51.90 38.41 11.05
N SER A 181 -52.59 37.43 11.64
CA SER A 181 -51.94 36.26 12.25
C SER A 181 -51.24 35.39 11.21
N ALA A 182 -51.86 35.15 10.05
CA ALA A 182 -51.28 34.41 8.95
C ALA A 182 -50.04 35.11 8.39
N LEU A 183 -50.14 36.42 8.13
CA LEU A 183 -49.03 37.22 7.60
C LEU A 183 -47.87 37.33 8.60
N SER A 184 -48.15 37.63 9.87
CA SER A 184 -47.15 37.69 10.93
C SER A 184 -46.39 36.37 11.06
N SER A 185 -47.10 35.25 11.05
CA SER A 185 -46.47 33.93 11.13
C SER A 185 -45.59 33.62 9.93
N ALA A 186 -45.98 34.03 8.72
CA ALA A 186 -45.16 33.87 7.52
C ALA A 186 -43.87 34.72 7.60
N LEU A 187 -43.97 35.96 8.08
CA LEU A 187 -42.81 36.84 8.27
C LEU A 187 -41.85 36.30 9.35
N THR A 188 -42.39 35.82 10.47
CA THR A 188 -41.59 35.16 11.53
C THR A 188 -40.92 33.89 11.01
N GLY A 189 -41.64 33.07 10.25
CA GLY A 189 -41.09 31.88 9.60
C GLY A 189 -39.91 32.24 8.69
N LEU A 190 -40.07 33.24 7.82
CA LEU A 190 -39.01 33.73 6.94
C LEU A 190 -37.79 34.24 7.72
N SER A 191 -38.00 35.04 8.78
CA SER A 191 -36.93 35.55 9.64
C SER A 191 -36.15 34.41 10.32
N SER A 192 -36.85 33.39 10.81
CA SER A 192 -36.22 32.20 11.40
C SER A 192 -35.40 31.41 10.39
N SER A 193 -35.89 31.25 9.16
CA SER A 193 -35.15 30.61 8.07
C SER A 193 -33.91 31.39 7.67
N LEU A 194 -33.98 32.73 7.58
CA LEU A 194 -32.83 33.57 7.26
C LEU A 194 -31.76 33.49 8.35
N THR A 195 -32.17 33.45 9.62
CA THR A 195 -31.24 33.30 10.75
C THR A 195 -30.52 31.94 10.70
N SER A 196 -31.27 30.87 10.45
CA SER A 196 -30.73 29.51 10.31
C SER A 196 -29.76 29.40 9.13
N LEU A 197 -30.07 30.08 8.02
CA LEU A 197 -29.19 30.15 6.85
C LEU A 197 -27.88 30.84 7.21
N ASN A 198 -27.93 32.00 7.87
CA ASN A 198 -26.73 32.73 8.30
C ASN A 198 -25.87 31.93 9.29
N GLN A 199 -26.50 31.17 10.20
CA GLN A 199 -25.77 30.29 11.12
C GLN A 199 -25.08 29.14 10.38
N THR A 200 -25.77 28.51 9.43
CA THR A 200 -25.20 27.39 8.64
C THR A 200 -24.05 27.86 7.77
N THR A 201 -24.14 29.05 7.15
CA THR A 201 -23.04 29.61 6.36
C THR A 201 -21.84 29.98 7.21
N ALA A 202 -22.05 30.52 8.42
CA ALA A 202 -20.98 30.77 9.38
C ALA A 202 -20.27 29.47 9.80
N GLN A 203 -21.04 28.43 10.14
CA GLN A 203 -20.49 27.11 10.48
C GLN A 203 -19.66 26.51 9.35
N LEU A 204 -20.17 26.53 8.12
CA LEU A 204 -19.44 26.03 6.95
C LEU A 204 -18.14 26.81 6.70
N SER A 205 -18.14 28.12 6.93
CA SER A 205 -16.93 28.95 6.80
C SER A 205 -15.87 28.60 7.84
N GLU A 206 -16.29 28.33 9.07
CA GLU A 206 -15.39 27.93 10.16
C GLU A 206 -14.81 26.53 9.91
N GLU A 207 -15.65 25.57 9.53
CA GLU A 207 -15.23 24.21 9.19
C GLU A 207 -14.23 24.20 8.02
N ARG A 208 -14.47 25.00 6.98
CA ARG A 208 -13.52 25.17 5.87
C ARG A 208 -12.17 25.70 6.34
N LYS A 209 -12.15 26.73 7.18
CA LYS A 209 -10.90 27.31 7.70
C LYS A 209 -10.10 26.29 8.51
N ASN A 210 -10.78 25.49 9.33
CA ASN A 210 -10.13 24.44 10.12
C ASN A 210 -9.55 23.33 9.23
N LEU A 211 -10.27 22.94 8.17
CA LEU A 211 -9.79 21.97 7.19
C LEU A 211 -8.57 22.48 6.41
N GLU A 212 -8.58 23.74 5.98
CA GLU A 212 -7.46 24.37 5.28
C GLU A 212 -6.19 24.37 6.16
N ALA A 213 -6.31 24.76 7.43
CA ALA A 213 -5.19 24.75 8.38
C ALA A 213 -4.64 23.32 8.60
N ALA A 214 -5.52 22.32 8.71
CA ALA A 214 -5.11 20.92 8.87
C ALA A 214 -4.39 20.37 7.63
N ILE A 215 -4.84 20.75 6.43
CA ILE A 215 -4.20 20.36 5.17
C ILE A 215 -2.80 20.99 5.06
N GLU A 216 -2.66 22.26 5.43
CA GLU A 216 -1.36 22.96 5.41
C GLU A 216 -0.34 22.28 6.34
N ASP A 217 -0.72 22.03 7.59
CA ASP A 217 0.13 21.34 8.57
C ASP A 217 0.53 19.92 8.10
N ARG A 218 -0.43 19.18 7.53
CA ARG A 218 -0.16 17.84 7.00
C ARG A 218 0.80 17.89 5.80
N THR A 219 0.65 18.89 4.94
CA THR A 219 1.50 19.07 3.76
C THR A 219 2.94 19.40 4.16
N LEU A 220 3.12 20.27 5.16
CA LEU A 220 4.44 20.59 5.72
C LEU A 220 5.11 19.35 6.32
N THR A 221 4.36 18.55 7.09
CA THR A 221 4.86 17.30 7.69
C THR A 221 5.29 16.29 6.62
N ILE A 222 4.48 16.10 5.57
CA ILE A 222 4.80 15.19 4.46
C ILE A 222 6.05 15.66 3.73
N SER A 223 6.17 16.96 3.44
CA SER A 223 7.32 17.53 2.74
C SER A 223 8.62 17.35 3.52
N LYS A 224 8.60 17.59 4.84
CA LYS A 224 9.74 17.32 5.72
C LYS A 224 10.17 15.85 5.66
N LYS A 225 9.24 14.91 5.80
CA LYS A 225 9.52 13.46 5.71
C LYS A 225 10.05 13.06 4.33
N ALA A 226 9.50 13.62 3.25
CA ALA A 226 9.98 13.35 1.90
C ALA A 226 11.43 13.81 1.70
N ASN A 227 11.79 15.00 2.16
CA ASN A 227 13.16 15.50 2.09
C ASN A 227 14.13 14.63 2.89
N GLN A 228 13.75 14.21 4.10
CA GLN A 228 14.55 13.27 4.90
C GLN A 228 14.82 11.97 4.14
N LEU A 229 13.80 11.38 3.51
CA LEU A 229 13.95 10.17 2.70
C LEU A 229 14.87 10.37 1.49
N ILE A 230 14.77 11.51 0.81
CA ILE A 230 15.64 11.83 -0.34
C ILE A 230 17.11 11.90 0.11
N THR A 231 17.40 12.66 1.17
CA THR A 231 18.76 12.79 1.71
C THR A 231 19.32 11.45 2.15
N ALA A 232 18.51 10.64 2.84
CA ALA A 232 18.96 9.35 3.32
C ALA A 232 19.22 8.36 2.18
N ASN A 233 18.38 8.39 1.12
CA ASN A 233 18.60 7.57 -0.08
C ASN A 233 19.88 7.96 -0.82
N GLN A 234 20.17 9.27 -0.96
CA GLN A 234 21.42 9.75 -1.55
C GLN A 234 22.66 9.20 -0.80
N ILE A 235 22.61 9.17 0.54
CA ILE A 235 23.68 8.58 1.35
C ILE A 235 23.85 7.08 1.06
N THR A 236 22.75 6.36 0.90
CA THR A 236 22.80 4.92 0.62
C THR A 236 23.33 4.64 -0.79
N GLU A 237 22.98 5.47 -1.77
CA GLU A 237 23.53 5.40 -3.13
C GLU A 237 25.05 5.67 -3.16
N GLU A 238 25.53 6.68 -2.42
CA GLU A 238 26.98 6.96 -2.28
C GLU A 238 27.72 5.74 -1.69
N LEU A 239 27.12 5.04 -0.73
CA LEU A 239 27.70 3.86 -0.10
C LEU A 239 27.67 2.61 -1.00
N ALA A 240 26.64 2.44 -1.84
CA ALA A 240 26.46 1.27 -2.69
C ALA A 240 27.50 1.15 -3.83
N VAL A 241 28.14 2.25 -4.21
CA VAL A 241 29.20 2.25 -5.25
C VAL A 241 30.49 1.57 -4.76
N LEU A 242 30.68 1.47 -3.44
CA LEU A 242 31.88 0.93 -2.84
C LEU A 242 31.87 -0.60 -2.86
N ARG A 243 32.91 -1.20 -3.45
CA ARG A 243 33.04 -2.67 -3.57
C ARG A 243 33.71 -3.36 -2.37
N ASN A 244 34.20 -2.58 -1.40
CA ASN A 244 34.93 -3.10 -0.24
C ASN A 244 34.15 -2.80 1.06
N PRO A 245 33.79 -3.83 1.85
CA PRO A 245 33.04 -3.65 3.10
C PRO A 245 33.77 -2.74 4.10
N GLU A 246 35.11 -2.78 4.19
CA GLU A 246 35.87 -1.91 5.09
C GLU A 246 35.74 -0.43 4.71
N THR A 247 35.73 -0.13 3.41
CA THR A 247 35.55 1.24 2.93
C THR A 247 34.16 1.77 3.26
N ILE A 248 33.13 0.92 3.16
CA ILE A 248 31.74 1.29 3.50
C ILE A 248 31.58 1.52 5.00
N PHE A 249 32.14 0.64 5.83
CA PHE A 249 32.09 0.81 7.28
C PHE A 249 32.71 2.15 7.69
N ASN A 250 33.91 2.43 7.18
CA ASN A 250 34.62 3.68 7.46
C ASN A 250 33.88 4.91 6.93
N ALA A 251 33.34 4.85 5.71
CA ALA A 251 32.54 5.95 5.15
C ALA A 251 31.30 6.23 6.01
N THR A 252 30.62 5.19 6.48
CA THR A 252 29.40 5.31 7.29
C THR A 252 29.68 5.95 8.64
N VAL A 253 30.66 5.46 9.38
CA VAL A 253 30.97 6.02 10.72
C VAL A 253 31.50 7.45 10.61
N ASN A 254 32.28 7.78 9.58
CA ASN A 254 32.75 9.15 9.35
C ASN A 254 31.63 10.09 8.94
N LEU A 255 30.64 9.63 8.16
CA LEU A 255 29.45 10.41 7.83
C LEU A 255 28.66 10.77 9.10
N ILE A 256 28.45 9.81 9.99
CA ILE A 256 27.74 10.03 11.25
C ILE A 256 28.49 11.03 12.14
N ARG A 257 29.82 10.90 12.25
CA ARG A 257 30.62 11.83 13.05
C ARG A 257 30.68 13.24 12.44
N SER A 258 30.95 13.35 11.14
CA SER A 258 31.26 14.65 10.50
C SER A 258 30.04 15.41 10.00
N ARG A 259 29.06 14.72 9.39
CA ARG A 259 27.86 15.36 8.83
C ARG A 259 26.73 15.46 9.86
N LEU A 260 26.56 14.44 10.72
CA LEU A 260 25.52 14.44 11.75
C LEU A 260 26.03 14.95 13.12
N ASN A 261 27.31 15.33 13.21
CA ASN A 261 27.94 15.96 14.37
C ASN A 261 27.84 15.16 15.69
N TYR A 262 27.84 13.83 15.61
CA TYR A 262 27.92 12.98 16.79
C TYR A 262 29.36 12.81 17.28
N TYR A 263 29.51 12.61 18.59
CA TYR A 263 30.81 12.48 19.24
C TYR A 263 31.60 11.27 18.71
N HIS A 264 30.93 10.13 18.62
CA HIS A 264 31.54 8.88 18.21
C HIS A 264 30.53 7.96 17.51
N ALA A 265 31.02 7.17 16.57
CA ALA A 265 30.26 6.14 15.88
C ALA A 265 31.14 4.92 15.57
N SER A 266 30.57 3.73 15.70
CA SER A 266 31.21 2.44 15.44
C SER A 266 30.25 1.46 14.76
N VAL A 267 30.79 0.60 13.90
CA VAL A 267 30.06 -0.52 13.29
C VAL A 267 30.61 -1.83 13.83
N PHE A 268 29.71 -2.66 14.34
CA PHE A 268 29.99 -4.01 14.79
C PHE A 268 29.33 -5.02 13.86
N VAL A 269 30.02 -6.12 13.59
CA VAL A 269 29.52 -7.25 12.80
C VAL A 269 29.54 -8.49 13.69
N VAL A 270 28.46 -9.27 13.61
CA VAL A 270 28.31 -10.52 14.36
C VAL A 270 29.28 -11.59 13.82
N ASP A 271 29.89 -12.36 14.71
CA ASP A 271 30.72 -13.50 14.33
C ASP A 271 29.91 -14.71 13.86
N GLU A 272 30.56 -15.70 13.24
CA GLU A 272 29.87 -16.87 12.67
C GLU A 272 29.14 -17.70 13.73
N ASP A 273 29.68 -17.75 14.95
CA ASP A 273 29.12 -18.47 16.09
C ASP A 273 27.98 -17.73 16.80
N LYS A 274 27.71 -16.47 16.42
CA LYS A 274 26.69 -15.58 17.01
C LYS A 274 26.85 -15.36 18.52
N GLU A 275 28.09 -15.32 18.99
CA GLU A 275 28.45 -15.08 20.39
C GLU A 275 28.93 -13.65 20.62
N PHE A 276 29.64 -13.06 19.64
CA PHE A 276 30.28 -11.77 19.77
C PHE A 276 29.93 -10.79 18.65
N ALA A 277 29.74 -9.53 19.03
CA ALA A 277 29.74 -8.39 18.11
C ALA A 277 31.17 -7.84 18.01
N VAL A 278 31.80 -7.96 16.85
CA VAL A 278 33.20 -7.57 16.60
C VAL A 278 33.26 -6.24 15.87
N ILE A 279 34.07 -5.31 16.37
CA ILE A 279 34.21 -3.99 15.77
C ILE A 279 34.88 -4.06 14.39
N LYS A 280 34.31 -3.39 13.38
CA LYS A 280 34.82 -3.34 12.00
C LYS A 280 35.19 -1.93 11.53
N ALA A 281 34.53 -0.90 12.05
CA ALA A 281 34.95 0.48 11.90
C ALA A 281 34.57 1.30 13.12
N SER A 282 35.33 2.36 13.37
CA SER A 282 35.15 3.22 14.53
C SER A 282 35.84 4.56 14.30
N THR A 283 35.28 5.64 14.86
CA THR A 283 35.77 7.00 14.60
C THR A 283 36.70 7.56 15.66
N GLY A 284 37.64 8.40 15.24
CA GLY A 284 38.55 9.11 16.13
C GLY A 284 39.67 8.25 16.69
N GLU A 285 40.47 8.83 17.59
CA GLU A 285 41.63 8.16 18.19
C GLU A 285 41.20 6.97 19.06
N ALA A 286 40.12 7.12 19.83
CA ALA A 286 39.50 6.03 20.57
C ALA A 286 39.12 4.85 19.65
N GLY A 287 38.53 5.15 18.49
CA GLY A 287 38.16 4.13 17.51
C GLY A 287 39.35 3.38 16.92
N GLN A 288 40.46 4.07 16.63
CA GLN A 288 41.70 3.43 16.17
C GLN A 288 42.25 2.46 17.22
N GLN A 289 42.22 2.83 18.49
CA GLN A 289 42.65 1.94 19.58
C GLN A 289 41.72 0.73 19.75
N LEU A 290 40.40 0.91 19.60
CA LEU A 290 39.43 -0.18 19.65
C LEU A 290 39.62 -1.18 18.51
N LEU A 291 39.89 -0.69 17.30
CA LEU A 291 40.21 -1.51 16.13
C LEU A 291 41.53 -2.28 16.34
N ALA A 292 42.58 -1.61 16.82
CA ALA A 292 43.88 -2.24 17.08
C ALA A 292 43.80 -3.38 18.12
N ARG A 293 42.90 -3.25 19.10
CA ARG A 293 42.65 -4.27 20.13
C ARG A 293 41.66 -5.36 19.69
N LYS A 294 41.12 -5.28 18.47
CA LYS A 294 40.05 -6.17 17.97
C LYS A 294 38.90 -6.27 18.97
N HIS A 295 38.43 -5.12 19.43
CA HIS A 295 37.40 -5.06 20.46
C HIS A 295 36.15 -5.85 20.05
N ARG A 296 35.63 -6.63 20.99
CA ARG A 296 34.45 -7.49 20.82
C ARG A 296 33.60 -7.42 22.07
N LEU A 297 32.28 -7.50 21.91
CA LEU A 297 31.29 -7.45 22.98
C LEU A 297 30.44 -8.71 22.93
N HIS A 298 30.18 -9.31 24.08
CA HIS A 298 29.31 -10.48 24.13
C HIS A 298 27.85 -10.10 23.87
N PHE A 299 27.06 -11.01 23.32
CA PHE A 299 25.62 -10.80 23.18
C PHE A 299 24.98 -10.54 24.56
N GLY A 300 24.15 -9.51 24.65
CA GLY A 300 23.55 -9.01 25.90
C GLY A 300 24.43 -8.07 26.74
N GLU A 301 25.71 -7.89 26.38
CA GLU A 301 26.63 -6.99 27.09
C GLU A 301 26.60 -5.57 26.51
N GLY A 302 26.36 -4.56 27.34
CA GLY A 302 26.32 -3.18 26.88
C GLY A 302 25.10 -2.86 26.02
N VAL A 303 25.07 -1.64 25.50
CA VAL A 303 24.00 -1.15 24.61
C VAL A 303 24.05 -1.88 23.26
N VAL A 304 25.26 -2.11 22.73
CA VAL A 304 25.51 -2.86 21.49
C VAL A 304 25.12 -4.33 21.61
N GLY A 305 25.55 -5.01 22.67
CA GLY A 305 25.24 -6.43 22.90
C GLY A 305 23.74 -6.68 23.07
N TYR A 306 23.01 -5.76 23.71
CA TYR A 306 21.55 -5.82 23.77
C TYR A 306 20.91 -5.74 22.38
N ALA A 307 21.34 -4.78 21.56
CA ALA A 307 20.77 -4.58 20.23
C ALA A 307 20.97 -5.80 19.32
N VAL A 308 22.15 -6.43 19.35
CA VAL A 308 22.40 -7.65 18.57
C VAL A 308 21.72 -8.90 19.13
N GLN A 309 21.46 -8.97 20.44
CA GLN A 309 20.76 -10.10 21.05
C GLN A 309 19.24 -10.05 20.80
N LYS A 310 18.63 -8.86 20.89
CA LYS A 310 17.18 -8.67 20.78
C LYS A 310 16.71 -8.33 19.37
N GLY A 311 17.58 -7.76 18.53
CA GLY A 311 17.17 -7.20 17.25
C GLY A 311 16.32 -5.93 17.39
N GLU A 312 16.44 -5.24 18.51
CA GLU A 312 15.70 -4.01 18.81
C GLU A 312 16.67 -2.85 19.06
N VAL A 313 16.25 -1.64 18.69
CA VAL A 313 17.01 -0.43 18.99
C VAL A 313 17.08 -0.21 20.49
N ARG A 314 18.28 0.05 21.02
CA ARG A 314 18.49 0.36 22.43
C ARG A 314 19.09 1.75 22.58
N ILE A 315 18.40 2.61 23.33
CA ILE A 315 18.82 3.98 23.62
C ILE A 315 19.11 4.06 25.12
N ALA A 316 20.32 4.46 25.47
CA ALA A 316 20.70 4.85 26.82
C ALA A 316 20.78 6.38 26.86
N SER A 317 19.67 7.04 27.22
CA SER A 317 19.58 8.51 27.19
C SER A 317 20.48 9.19 28.23
N ASN A 318 20.85 8.47 29.29
CA ASN A 318 21.93 8.83 30.20
C ASN A 318 22.73 7.58 30.59
N VAL A 319 23.93 7.43 30.05
CA VAL A 319 24.78 6.25 30.28
C VAL A 319 25.30 6.12 31.71
N LEU A 320 25.26 7.20 32.52
CA LEU A 320 25.68 7.17 33.92
C LEU A 320 24.60 6.60 34.85
N LEU A 321 23.33 6.64 34.42
CA LEU A 321 22.18 6.13 35.17
C LEU A 321 21.70 4.76 34.68
N ASP A 322 22.16 4.33 33.50
CA ASP A 322 21.73 3.09 32.87
C ASP A 322 22.54 1.87 33.36
N SER A 323 21.87 0.91 33.98
CA SER A 323 22.47 -0.31 34.57
C SER A 323 23.17 -1.23 33.56
N VAL A 324 22.92 -1.06 32.26
CA VAL A 324 23.43 -1.93 31.19
C VAL A 324 24.67 -1.33 30.51
N HIS A 325 25.08 -0.11 30.86
CA HIS A 325 26.19 0.55 30.16
C HIS A 325 27.56 -0.05 30.52
N TYR A 326 28.28 -0.48 29.50
CA TYR A 326 29.70 -0.82 29.59
C TYR A 326 30.52 0.47 29.48
N LYS A 327 31.12 0.93 30.59
CA LYS A 327 31.99 2.12 30.58
C LYS A 327 33.27 1.82 29.82
N ASN A 328 33.33 2.25 28.57
CA ASN A 328 34.55 2.16 27.78
C ASN A 328 35.53 3.27 28.22
N PRO A 329 36.71 2.92 28.79
CA PRO A 329 37.67 3.92 29.28
C PRO A 329 38.20 4.86 28.19
N LEU A 330 38.05 4.48 26.92
CA LEU A 330 38.48 5.27 25.77
C LEU A 330 37.48 6.35 25.34
N LEU A 331 36.26 6.34 25.90
CA LEU A 331 35.18 7.29 25.56
C LEU A 331 34.56 7.87 26.86
N PRO A 332 35.34 8.61 27.67
CA PRO A 332 34.90 9.07 28.99
C PRO A 332 33.82 10.16 28.97
N ASP A 333 33.71 10.88 27.85
CA ASP A 333 32.78 12.00 27.70
C ASP A 333 31.40 11.56 27.24
N THR A 334 31.18 10.26 26.96
CA THR A 334 29.87 9.74 26.56
C THR A 334 28.85 10.01 27.67
N ARG A 335 27.73 10.61 27.27
CA ARG A 335 26.57 10.91 28.13
C ARG A 335 25.31 10.22 27.63
N SER A 336 25.17 10.01 26.33
CA SER A 336 24.13 9.15 25.76
C SER A 336 24.69 8.24 24.67
N GLU A 337 24.07 7.07 24.50
CA GLU A 337 24.48 6.05 23.54
C GLU A 337 23.25 5.40 22.90
N VAL A 338 23.30 5.11 21.60
CA VAL A 338 22.30 4.33 20.89
C VAL A 338 22.96 3.23 20.08
N ALA A 339 22.43 2.01 20.22
CA ALA A 339 22.77 0.91 19.35
C ALA A 339 21.55 0.53 18.49
N ILE A 340 21.78 0.49 17.17
CA ILE A 340 20.78 0.15 16.17
C ILE A 340 21.20 -1.17 15.52
N PRO A 341 20.38 -2.23 15.59
CA PRO A 341 20.72 -3.50 14.96
C PRO A 341 20.74 -3.35 13.43
N LEU A 342 21.74 -3.97 12.81
CA LEU A 342 21.82 -4.12 11.36
C LEU A 342 21.07 -5.40 11.00
N ILE A 343 19.89 -5.26 10.39
CA ILE A 343 18.99 -6.38 10.11
C ILE A 343 18.75 -6.49 8.60
N TYR A 344 18.92 -7.70 8.05
CA TYR A 344 18.55 -8.02 6.68
C TYR A 344 17.76 -9.32 6.64
N ARG A 345 16.56 -9.32 6.05
CA ARG A 345 15.66 -10.50 5.94
C ARG A 345 15.51 -11.29 7.26
N ASN A 346 15.26 -10.59 8.36
CA ASN A 346 15.14 -11.13 9.73
C ASN A 346 16.43 -11.73 10.33
N GLU A 347 17.59 -11.53 9.70
CA GLU A 347 18.88 -11.88 10.27
C GLU A 347 19.61 -10.64 10.79
N ILE A 348 20.10 -10.71 12.03
CA ILE A 348 20.93 -9.68 12.63
C ILE A 348 22.37 -9.93 12.20
N ILE A 349 22.93 -9.00 11.43
CA ILE A 349 24.29 -9.11 10.90
C ILE A 349 25.30 -8.26 11.71
N GLY A 350 24.81 -7.38 12.57
CA GLY A 350 25.65 -6.43 13.30
C GLY A 350 24.85 -5.39 14.07
N ALA A 351 25.55 -4.35 14.52
CA ALA A 351 24.94 -3.17 15.11
C ALA A 351 25.75 -1.91 14.76
N LEU A 352 25.03 -0.81 14.58
CA LEU A 352 25.57 0.54 14.51
C LEU A 352 25.48 1.17 15.90
N ASP A 353 26.63 1.52 16.46
CA ASP A 353 26.77 2.24 17.73
C ASP A 353 27.03 3.72 17.46
N VAL A 354 26.30 4.60 18.15
CA VAL A 354 26.47 6.05 18.09
C VAL A 354 26.41 6.64 19.49
N GLN A 355 27.36 7.52 19.80
CA GLN A 355 27.51 8.11 21.13
C GLN A 355 27.55 9.63 21.05
N SER A 356 27.04 10.28 22.09
CA SER A 356 27.03 11.74 22.24
C SER A 356 27.58 12.16 23.60
N VAL A 357 28.15 13.36 23.64
CA VAL A 357 28.57 14.05 24.88
C VAL A 357 27.41 14.74 25.60
N GLU A 358 26.23 14.79 24.97
CA GLU A 358 25.02 15.36 25.55
C GLU A 358 24.09 14.24 26.06
N GLU A 359 23.34 14.51 27.13
CA GLU A 359 22.26 13.63 27.60
C GLU A 359 21.04 13.79 26.69
N ASN A 360 20.29 12.71 26.47
CA ASN A 360 19.08 12.70 25.61
C ASN A 360 19.33 13.21 24.17
N ALA A 361 20.53 12.99 23.61
CA ALA A 361 20.89 13.52 22.29
C ALA A 361 20.15 12.87 21.10
N PHE A 362 19.48 11.74 21.32
CA PHE A 362 18.79 10.98 20.27
C PHE A 362 17.28 11.23 20.33
N ASP A 363 16.85 12.33 19.71
CA ASP A 363 15.44 12.62 19.50
C ASP A 363 14.83 11.73 18.39
N GLU A 364 13.51 11.82 18.19
CA GLU A 364 12.80 10.96 17.24
C GLU A 364 13.30 11.17 15.79
N GLU A 365 13.65 12.41 15.41
CA GLU A 365 14.14 12.74 14.08
C GLU A 365 15.56 12.22 13.83
N GLY A 366 16.47 12.42 14.78
CA GLY A 366 17.83 11.90 14.73
C GLY A 366 17.85 10.39 14.71
N LEU A 367 17.00 9.75 15.50
CA LEU A 367 16.91 8.29 15.57
C LEU A 367 16.43 7.67 14.26
N GLU A 368 15.39 8.22 13.62
CA GLU A 368 14.90 7.73 12.33
C GLU A 368 15.96 7.86 11.23
N THR A 369 16.73 8.95 11.24
CA THR A 369 17.86 9.12 10.31
C THR A 369 18.93 8.03 10.51
N LEU A 370 19.31 7.75 11.76
CA LEU A 370 20.29 6.71 12.09
C LEU A 370 19.77 5.29 11.74
N LYS A 371 18.49 5.00 11.97
CA LYS A 371 17.85 3.73 11.58
C LYS A 371 17.87 3.53 10.06
N PHE A 372 17.64 4.60 9.30
CA PHE A 372 17.71 4.52 7.84
C PHE A 372 19.13 4.17 7.37
N ILE A 373 20.15 4.84 7.91
CA ILE A 373 21.55 4.54 7.61
C ILE A 373 21.89 3.10 7.99
N ALA A 374 21.46 2.63 9.15
CA ALA A 374 21.65 1.26 9.62
C ALA A 374 21.02 0.22 8.66
N ASN A 375 19.80 0.45 8.18
CA ASN A 375 19.13 -0.46 7.23
C ASN A 375 19.84 -0.50 5.85
N GLY A 376 20.26 0.67 5.34
CA GLY A 376 21.02 0.76 4.09
C GLY A 376 22.39 0.08 4.19
N LEU A 377 23.07 0.29 5.33
CA LEU A 377 24.32 -0.37 5.65
C LEU A 377 24.13 -1.89 5.75
N ALA A 378 23.08 -2.36 6.45
CA ALA A 378 22.80 -3.79 6.61
C ALA A 378 22.63 -4.49 5.26
N THR A 379 21.86 -3.89 4.36
CA THR A 379 21.64 -4.39 3.01
C THR A 379 22.94 -4.48 2.21
N THR A 380 23.77 -3.43 2.29
CA THR A 380 25.04 -3.37 1.54
C THR A 380 26.03 -4.42 2.04
N ILE A 381 26.17 -4.58 3.37
CA ILE A 381 27.03 -5.61 3.97
C ILE A 381 26.65 -7.00 3.49
N TYR A 382 25.35 -7.33 3.57
CA TYR A 382 24.85 -8.63 3.17
C TYR A 382 25.16 -8.92 1.69
N ASN A 383 24.88 -7.95 0.81
CA ASN A 383 25.16 -8.10 -0.62
C ASN A 383 26.65 -8.34 -0.91
N LEU A 384 27.55 -7.64 -0.21
CA LEU A 384 28.99 -7.82 -0.39
C LEU A 384 29.50 -9.16 0.14
N GLN A 385 28.97 -9.62 1.28
CA GLN A 385 29.29 -10.94 1.81
C GLN A 385 28.87 -12.04 0.83
N GLU A 386 27.67 -11.94 0.24
CA GLU A 386 27.20 -12.91 -0.75
C GLU A 386 28.04 -12.89 -2.04
N ILE A 387 28.41 -11.71 -2.54
CA ILE A 387 29.33 -11.59 -3.69
C ILE A 387 30.69 -12.24 -3.37
N SER A 388 31.23 -12.03 -2.16
CA SER A 388 32.50 -12.62 -1.75
C SER A 388 32.43 -14.14 -1.67
N LYS A 389 31.37 -14.69 -1.07
CA LYS A 389 31.14 -16.15 -1.02
C LYS A 389 31.02 -16.73 -2.42
N LEU A 390 30.30 -16.07 -3.31
CA LEU A 390 30.13 -16.50 -4.69
C LEU A 390 31.48 -16.55 -5.43
N ASN A 391 32.29 -15.51 -5.32
CA ASN A 391 33.62 -15.47 -5.93
C ASN A 391 34.53 -16.58 -5.38
N GLN A 392 34.52 -16.82 -4.07
CA GLN A 392 35.26 -17.93 -3.47
C GLN A 392 34.80 -19.28 -4.03
N HIS A 393 33.49 -19.48 -4.19
CA HIS A 393 32.94 -20.71 -4.75
C HIS A 393 33.33 -20.90 -6.22
N ILE A 394 33.36 -19.83 -7.01
CA ILE A 394 33.86 -19.86 -8.39
C ILE A 394 35.33 -20.27 -8.42
N THR A 395 36.18 -19.63 -7.61
CA THR A 395 37.61 -19.97 -7.54
C THR A 395 37.84 -21.42 -7.08
N GLU A 396 37.05 -21.90 -6.13
CA GLU A 396 37.12 -23.30 -5.68
C GLU A 396 36.72 -24.28 -6.79
N LEU A 397 35.66 -23.97 -7.55
CA LEU A 397 35.22 -24.76 -8.70
C LEU A 397 36.26 -24.75 -9.82
N GLU A 398 36.86 -23.60 -10.12
CA GLU A 398 37.94 -23.48 -11.09
C GLU A 398 39.14 -24.34 -10.69
N SER A 399 39.59 -24.26 -9.43
CA SER A 399 40.70 -25.06 -8.92
C SER A 399 40.43 -26.57 -8.99
N LYS A 400 39.23 -27.00 -8.58
CA LYS A 400 38.80 -28.41 -8.68
C LYS A 400 38.80 -28.90 -10.13
N ASN A 401 38.28 -28.10 -11.05
CA ASN A 401 38.18 -28.45 -12.45
C ASN A 401 39.56 -28.52 -13.14
N THR A 402 40.48 -27.63 -12.79
CA THR A 402 41.88 -27.66 -13.27
C THR A 402 42.59 -28.95 -12.85
N GLY A 403 42.48 -29.34 -11.56
CA GLY A 403 43.08 -30.58 -11.07
C GLY A 403 42.53 -31.85 -11.74
N LEU A 404 41.24 -31.84 -12.12
CA LEU A 404 40.61 -32.96 -12.82
C LEU A 404 41.13 -33.16 -14.25
N VAL A 405 41.47 -32.09 -14.98
CA VAL A 405 42.01 -32.20 -16.35
C VAL A 405 43.34 -32.96 -16.35
N THR A 406 44.29 -32.53 -15.52
CA THR A 406 45.61 -33.19 -15.42
C THR A 406 45.48 -34.63 -14.92
N ALA A 407 44.66 -34.87 -13.88
CA ALA A 407 44.43 -36.22 -13.37
C ALA A 407 43.81 -37.18 -14.40
N HIS A 408 42.89 -36.70 -15.25
CA HIS A 408 42.29 -37.51 -16.31
C HIS A 408 43.29 -37.83 -17.42
N TRP A 409 44.13 -36.89 -17.81
CA TRP A 409 45.20 -37.12 -18.78
C TRP A 409 46.27 -38.07 -18.23
N ASP A 410 46.70 -37.88 -16.99
CA ASP A 410 47.65 -38.79 -16.32
C ASP A 410 47.08 -40.21 -16.20
N SER A 411 45.82 -40.35 -15.79
CA SER A 411 45.14 -41.65 -15.73
C SER A 411 45.02 -42.29 -17.12
N PHE A 412 44.67 -41.51 -18.15
CA PHE A 412 44.54 -42.01 -19.52
C PHE A 412 45.89 -42.51 -20.07
N LEU A 413 46.96 -41.71 -19.90
CA LEU A 413 48.31 -42.04 -20.38
C LEU A 413 48.94 -43.19 -19.59
N SER A 414 48.75 -43.24 -18.26
CA SER A 414 49.28 -44.29 -17.39
C SER A 414 48.56 -45.63 -17.54
N LYS A 415 47.21 -45.65 -17.66
CA LYS A 415 46.41 -46.87 -17.87
C LYS A 415 46.85 -47.65 -19.11
N LYS A 416 47.30 -46.94 -20.15
CA LYS A 416 47.79 -47.55 -21.39
C LYS A 416 49.30 -47.81 -21.41
N LYS A 417 50.06 -47.42 -20.36
CA LYS A 417 51.55 -47.47 -20.32
C LYS A 417 52.17 -46.84 -21.58
N ARG A 418 51.66 -45.69 -22.03
CA ARG A 418 52.12 -45.04 -23.26
C ARG A 418 52.75 -43.69 -22.94
N THR A 419 54.03 -43.53 -23.24
CA THR A 419 54.59 -42.22 -23.57
C THR A 419 54.30 -41.99 -25.04
N LEU A 420 53.38 -41.06 -25.36
CA LEU A 420 53.08 -40.70 -26.75
C LEU A 420 54.06 -39.60 -27.21
N SER A 421 55.31 -39.99 -27.44
CA SER A 421 56.31 -39.15 -28.10
C SER A 421 56.40 -39.55 -29.57
N LEU A 422 56.10 -38.63 -30.48
CA LEU A 422 56.20 -38.86 -31.92
C LEU A 422 57.16 -37.83 -32.50
N SER A 423 58.32 -38.28 -32.94
CA SER A 423 59.24 -37.46 -33.73
C SER A 423 59.14 -37.86 -35.19
N VAL A 424 59.00 -36.88 -36.08
CA VAL A 424 59.02 -37.10 -37.53
C VAL A 424 60.26 -36.43 -38.09
N LYS A 425 61.25 -37.25 -38.46
CA LYS A 425 62.51 -36.80 -39.06
C LYS A 425 62.69 -37.52 -40.39
N ASP A 426 62.95 -36.78 -41.47
CA ASP A 426 63.09 -37.33 -42.84
C ASP A 426 61.93 -38.26 -43.25
N ASN A 427 60.70 -37.90 -42.85
CA ASN A 427 59.46 -38.64 -43.11
C ASN A 427 59.41 -40.05 -42.50
N GLN A 428 60.26 -40.34 -41.51
CA GLN A 428 60.25 -41.57 -40.72
C GLN A 428 59.84 -41.25 -39.27
N MET A 429 59.01 -42.12 -38.66
CA MET A 429 58.56 -41.98 -37.28
C MET A 429 59.56 -42.65 -36.33
N GLU A 430 60.05 -41.89 -35.35
CA GLU A 430 60.88 -42.41 -34.25
C GLU A 430 60.20 -42.12 -32.90
N SER A 431 60.23 -43.12 -32.00
CA SER A 431 59.79 -42.98 -30.61
C SER A 431 60.94 -42.47 -29.77
N LEU A 432 60.73 -41.42 -28.99
CA LEU A 432 61.74 -40.86 -28.09
C LEU A 432 61.59 -41.49 -26.71
N ASP A 433 62.65 -42.16 -26.22
CA ASP A 433 62.68 -42.82 -24.91
C ASP A 433 62.93 -41.85 -23.74
N SER A 434 63.39 -40.61 -24.00
CA SER A 434 63.60 -39.57 -23.00
C SER A 434 63.20 -38.18 -23.51
N PRO A 435 62.56 -37.34 -22.68
CA PRO A 435 62.17 -35.99 -23.06
C PRO A 435 63.40 -35.10 -23.29
N ASP A 436 63.33 -34.29 -24.35
CA ASP A 436 64.32 -33.26 -24.67
C ASP A 436 64.38 -32.18 -23.56
N GLU A 437 65.49 -31.46 -23.47
CA GLU A 437 65.70 -30.37 -22.51
C GLU A 437 64.66 -29.25 -22.73
N ASP A 438 64.33 -28.98 -24.00
CA ASP A 438 63.38 -27.96 -24.44
C ASP A 438 61.93 -28.32 -24.05
N ILE A 439 61.57 -29.60 -24.16
CA ILE A 439 60.27 -30.13 -23.74
C ILE A 439 60.11 -29.96 -22.22
N THR A 440 61.16 -30.25 -21.45
CA THR A 440 61.15 -30.12 -20.00
C THR A 440 61.00 -28.65 -19.57
N GLU A 441 61.66 -27.74 -20.29
CA GLU A 441 61.58 -26.30 -20.04
C GLU A 441 60.17 -25.75 -20.29
N VAL A 442 59.54 -26.15 -21.40
CA VAL A 442 58.16 -25.74 -21.74
C VAL A 442 57.13 -26.33 -20.77
N MET A 443 57.29 -27.60 -20.37
CA MET A 443 56.40 -28.23 -19.37
C MET A 443 56.49 -27.54 -18.01
N LYS A 444 57.69 -27.07 -17.61
CA LYS A 444 57.91 -26.39 -16.33
C LYS A 444 57.40 -24.95 -16.32
N HIS A 445 57.64 -24.20 -17.40
CA HIS A 445 57.32 -22.76 -17.45
C HIS A 445 55.97 -22.46 -18.11
N LYS A 446 55.31 -23.46 -18.70
CA LYS A 446 54.01 -23.36 -19.40
C LYS A 446 53.95 -22.31 -20.52
N ASN A 447 55.11 -21.87 -21.01
CA ASN A 447 55.26 -20.85 -22.04
C ASN A 447 55.98 -21.44 -23.25
N ARG A 448 55.70 -20.89 -24.44
CA ARG A 448 56.43 -21.25 -25.65
C ARG A 448 57.91 -20.87 -25.52
N LEU A 449 58.77 -21.68 -26.10
CA LEU A 449 60.21 -21.48 -26.17
C LEU A 449 60.59 -21.32 -27.66
N VAL A 450 61.38 -20.29 -27.95
CA VAL A 450 61.91 -20.02 -29.29
C VAL A 450 63.42 -19.90 -29.16
N LYS A 451 64.17 -20.80 -29.81
CA LYS A 451 65.64 -20.75 -29.90
C LYS A 451 66.03 -20.53 -31.35
N ASN A 452 66.75 -19.45 -31.62
CA ASN A 452 67.23 -19.14 -32.98
C ASN A 452 68.61 -19.76 -33.19
N ALA A 453 68.79 -20.46 -34.30
CA ALA A 453 70.06 -21.10 -34.67
C ALA A 453 71.22 -20.07 -34.74
N ALA A 454 70.90 -18.84 -35.16
CA ALA A 454 71.86 -17.73 -35.26
C ALA A 454 72.45 -17.26 -33.91
N GLU A 455 71.78 -17.54 -32.78
CA GLU A 455 72.18 -17.07 -31.46
C GLU A 455 73.02 -18.10 -30.68
N ASN A 456 72.89 -19.39 -30.99
CA ASN A 456 73.50 -20.49 -30.23
C ASN A 456 74.48 -21.39 -31.02
N ASP A 457 74.80 -21.07 -32.28
CA ASP A 457 75.62 -21.92 -33.18
C ASP A 457 75.02 -23.33 -33.38
N ASP A 458 73.69 -23.42 -33.23
CA ASP A 458 72.92 -24.64 -33.41
C ASP A 458 72.62 -24.89 -34.90
N LYS A 459 72.43 -26.15 -35.27
CA LYS A 459 72.11 -26.53 -36.66
C LYS A 459 70.72 -26.08 -37.12
N PHE A 460 69.80 -25.88 -36.19
CA PHE A 460 68.37 -25.63 -36.45
C PHE A 460 67.82 -24.65 -35.42
N SER A 461 66.82 -23.86 -35.81
CA SER A 461 66.02 -23.09 -34.86
C SER A 461 64.91 -23.98 -34.29
N VAL A 462 64.56 -23.78 -33.02
CA VAL A 462 63.56 -24.57 -32.30
C VAL A 462 62.36 -23.70 -31.92
N LEU A 463 61.16 -24.21 -32.17
CA LEU A 463 59.89 -23.68 -31.68
C LEU A 463 59.18 -24.78 -30.88
N ALA A 464 59.30 -24.70 -29.55
CA ALA A 464 58.59 -25.61 -28.65
C ALA A 464 57.37 -24.90 -28.05
N MET A 465 56.19 -25.51 -28.21
CA MET A 465 54.90 -24.94 -27.81
C MET A 465 54.15 -25.88 -26.88
N PRO A 466 53.57 -25.37 -25.77
CA PRO A 466 52.76 -26.19 -24.89
C PRO A 466 51.40 -26.49 -25.53
N ILE A 467 50.99 -27.76 -25.52
CA ILE A 467 49.61 -28.18 -25.82
C ILE A 467 48.78 -27.91 -24.56
N LYS A 468 47.88 -26.93 -24.65
CA LYS A 468 47.07 -26.49 -23.50
C LYS A 468 45.62 -26.87 -23.68
N ILE A 469 45.07 -27.54 -22.67
CA ILE A 469 43.62 -27.67 -22.50
C ILE A 469 43.24 -26.74 -21.36
N ARG A 470 42.53 -25.66 -21.72
CA ARG A 470 42.28 -24.52 -20.83
C ARG A 470 43.61 -23.89 -20.44
N ASP A 471 44.11 -24.10 -19.22
CA ASP A 471 45.38 -23.54 -18.74
C ASP A 471 46.38 -24.61 -18.24
N GLU A 472 46.07 -25.88 -18.51
CA GLU A 472 46.93 -27.01 -18.17
C GLU A 472 47.68 -27.54 -19.39
N VAL A 473 48.98 -27.75 -19.20
CA VAL A 473 49.88 -28.25 -20.23
C VAL A 473 49.86 -29.77 -20.17
N ILE A 474 49.32 -30.39 -21.23
CA ILE A 474 49.20 -31.84 -21.35
C ILE A 474 50.29 -32.46 -22.22
N GLY A 475 51.07 -31.63 -22.92
CA GLY A 475 52.17 -32.06 -23.78
C GLY A 475 52.86 -30.88 -24.45
N VAL A 476 53.86 -31.18 -25.28
CA VAL A 476 54.64 -30.17 -26.02
C VAL A 476 54.71 -30.58 -27.49
N ILE A 477 54.48 -29.60 -28.37
CA ILE A 477 54.84 -29.71 -29.78
C ILE A 477 56.21 -29.07 -29.93
N ASP A 478 57.16 -29.83 -30.45
CA ASP A 478 58.50 -29.32 -30.71
C ASP A 478 58.78 -29.31 -32.22
N VAL A 479 59.15 -28.15 -32.75
CA VAL A 479 59.30 -27.91 -34.18
C VAL A 479 60.71 -27.40 -34.48
N HIS A 480 61.48 -28.20 -35.20
CA HIS A 480 62.80 -27.81 -35.69
C HIS A 480 62.72 -27.22 -37.09
N VAL A 481 63.41 -26.10 -37.30
CA VAL A 481 63.39 -25.32 -38.54
C VAL A 481 64.80 -25.09 -39.03
N ASP A 482 65.09 -25.49 -40.27
CA ASP A 482 66.37 -25.30 -40.98
C ASP A 482 66.56 -23.84 -41.44
N LEU A 483 66.30 -22.88 -40.56
CA LEU A 483 66.48 -21.45 -40.77
C LEU A 483 67.23 -20.83 -39.59
N PRO A 484 67.96 -19.72 -39.78
CA PRO A 484 68.67 -19.04 -38.70
C PRO A 484 67.76 -18.44 -37.62
N TYR A 485 66.49 -18.22 -37.96
CA TYR A 485 65.44 -17.69 -37.08
C TYR A 485 64.11 -18.38 -37.37
N VAL A 486 63.22 -18.42 -36.37
CA VAL A 486 61.82 -18.85 -36.56
C VAL A 486 61.03 -17.69 -37.17
N PRO A 487 60.48 -17.83 -38.40
CA PRO A 487 59.76 -16.72 -39.01
C PRO A 487 58.35 -16.54 -38.43
N GLU A 488 57.90 -15.29 -38.32
CA GLU A 488 56.66 -14.90 -37.62
C GLU A 488 55.39 -15.57 -38.18
N ASN A 489 55.35 -15.82 -39.49
CA ASN A 489 54.24 -16.52 -40.13
C ASN A 489 54.16 -18.00 -39.69
N LEU A 490 55.30 -18.65 -39.45
CA LEU A 490 55.35 -20.00 -38.90
C LEU A 490 54.89 -20.01 -37.45
N LEU A 491 55.23 -18.99 -36.66
CA LEU A 491 54.74 -18.83 -35.29
C LEU A 491 53.20 -18.79 -35.25
N GLN A 492 52.59 -17.91 -36.05
CA GLN A 492 51.13 -17.76 -36.11
C GLN A 492 50.42 -19.03 -36.60
N LEU A 493 50.99 -19.70 -37.60
CA LEU A 493 50.46 -20.97 -38.10
C LEU A 493 50.55 -22.07 -37.04
N SER A 494 51.69 -22.15 -36.35
CA SER A 494 51.96 -23.14 -35.32
C SER A 494 51.03 -22.95 -34.11
N ASP A 495 50.76 -21.71 -33.70
CA ASP A 495 49.75 -21.39 -32.68
C ASP A 495 48.34 -21.85 -33.11
N ALA A 496 47.95 -21.60 -34.36
CA ALA A 496 46.64 -22.03 -34.89
C ALA A 496 46.50 -23.56 -34.99
N ILE A 497 47.59 -24.26 -35.35
CA ILE A 497 47.64 -25.73 -35.37
C ILE A 497 47.57 -26.28 -33.94
N ASN A 498 48.36 -25.73 -33.02
CA ASN A 498 48.38 -26.15 -31.62
C ASN A 498 47.00 -26.02 -30.95
N ALA A 499 46.27 -24.93 -31.24
CA ALA A 499 44.90 -24.74 -30.76
C ALA A 499 43.94 -25.83 -31.27
N ARG A 500 44.01 -26.19 -32.56
CA ARG A 500 43.17 -27.27 -33.13
C ARG A 500 43.58 -28.64 -32.62
N LEU A 501 44.87 -28.90 -32.46
CA LEU A 501 45.40 -30.15 -31.94
C LEU A 501 44.96 -30.39 -30.50
N SER A 502 45.03 -29.35 -29.65
CA SER A 502 44.60 -29.43 -28.25
C SER A 502 43.15 -29.89 -28.12
N ILE A 503 42.25 -29.34 -28.95
CA ILE A 503 40.82 -29.72 -28.97
C ILE A 503 40.63 -31.15 -29.52
N ALA A 504 41.35 -31.48 -30.59
CA ALA A 504 41.24 -32.80 -31.21
C ALA A 504 41.72 -33.91 -30.26
N LEU A 505 42.80 -33.67 -29.52
CA LEU A 505 43.34 -34.60 -28.52
C LEU A 505 42.37 -34.80 -27.35
N GLU A 506 41.75 -33.74 -26.83
CA GLU A 506 40.73 -33.87 -25.77
C GLU A 506 39.50 -34.65 -26.26
N ASN A 507 39.02 -34.36 -27.46
CA ASN A 507 37.89 -35.10 -28.04
C ASN A 507 38.24 -36.57 -28.28
N ALA A 508 39.44 -36.86 -28.79
CA ALA A 508 39.90 -38.23 -29.00
C ALA A 508 40.00 -39.01 -27.68
N ARG A 509 40.59 -38.39 -26.65
CA ARG A 509 40.66 -38.97 -25.29
C ARG A 509 39.27 -39.29 -24.75
N LEU A 510 38.33 -38.35 -24.83
CA LEU A 510 36.96 -38.53 -24.36
C LEU A 510 36.22 -39.66 -25.10
N VAL A 511 36.38 -39.74 -26.42
CA VAL A 511 35.78 -40.81 -27.23
C VAL A 511 36.37 -42.17 -26.84
N GLU A 512 37.69 -42.28 -26.73
CA GLU A 512 38.34 -43.53 -26.31
C GLU A 512 37.93 -43.96 -24.89
N GLU A 513 37.84 -43.02 -23.95
CA GLU A 513 37.40 -43.30 -22.59
C GLU A 513 35.93 -43.80 -22.54
N LEU A 514 35.07 -43.20 -23.38
CA LEU A 514 33.69 -43.65 -23.57
C LEU A 514 33.61 -45.05 -24.18
N GLU A 515 34.46 -45.37 -25.16
CA GLU A 515 34.54 -46.70 -25.76
C GLU A 515 34.97 -47.75 -24.72
N ASP A 516 36.07 -47.49 -23.98
CA ASP A 516 36.56 -48.34 -22.89
C ASP A 516 35.45 -48.62 -21.87
N ARG A 517 34.74 -47.57 -21.45
CA ARG A 517 33.63 -47.68 -20.49
C ARG A 517 32.47 -48.48 -21.06
N THR A 518 32.12 -48.26 -22.32
CA THR A 518 31.05 -49.00 -23.01
C THR A 518 31.37 -50.48 -23.13
N VAL A 519 32.63 -50.84 -23.40
CA VAL A 519 33.09 -52.24 -23.45
C VAL A 519 32.92 -52.90 -22.08
N GLN A 520 33.36 -52.21 -21.02
CA GLN A 520 33.22 -52.72 -19.65
C GLN A 520 31.74 -52.88 -19.24
N GLU A 521 30.89 -51.89 -19.51
CA GLU A 521 29.46 -51.94 -19.18
C GLU A 521 28.74 -53.06 -19.94
N LYS A 522 29.04 -53.25 -21.24
CA LYS A 522 28.50 -54.37 -22.03
C LYS A 522 28.91 -55.72 -21.46
N LEU A 523 30.16 -55.86 -21.05
CA LEU A 523 30.66 -57.10 -20.44
C LEU A 523 29.93 -57.42 -19.14
N ILE A 524 29.81 -56.43 -18.24
CA ILE A 524 29.06 -56.58 -16.98
C ILE A 524 27.61 -56.97 -17.25
N ALA A 525 26.94 -56.31 -18.20
CA ALA A 525 25.56 -56.61 -18.56
C ALA A 525 25.40 -58.02 -19.13
N GLN A 526 26.33 -58.47 -19.98
CA GLN A 526 26.33 -59.84 -20.53
C GLN A 526 26.49 -60.90 -19.43
N ILE A 527 27.46 -60.73 -18.53
CA ILE A 527 27.68 -61.63 -17.39
C ILE A 527 26.42 -61.67 -16.53
N THR A 528 25.89 -60.50 -16.16
CA THR A 528 24.70 -60.38 -15.33
C THR A 528 23.48 -61.06 -15.97
N ASN A 529 23.29 -60.93 -17.28
CA ASN A 529 22.19 -61.58 -18.00
C ASN A 529 22.32 -63.11 -18.00
N LYS A 530 23.53 -63.66 -18.20
CA LYS A 530 23.76 -65.11 -18.11
C LYS A 530 23.53 -65.65 -16.69
N VAL A 531 23.99 -64.91 -15.69
CA VAL A 531 23.78 -65.25 -14.27
C VAL A 531 22.29 -65.21 -13.93
N ARG A 532 21.55 -64.18 -14.36
CA ARG A 532 20.09 -64.04 -14.14
C ARG A 532 19.24 -65.06 -14.90
N ALA A 533 19.73 -65.64 -16.00
CA ALA A 533 19.00 -66.65 -16.76
C ALA A 533 18.87 -68.00 -16.03
N THR A 534 19.51 -68.12 -14.87
CA THR A 534 19.59 -69.34 -14.08
C THR A 534 18.87 -69.13 -12.74
N THR A 535 18.02 -70.07 -12.31
CA THR A 535 17.16 -69.92 -11.12
C THR A 535 17.61 -70.75 -9.92
N GLU A 536 18.59 -71.65 -10.09
CA GLU A 536 19.14 -72.48 -9.02
C GLU A 536 20.48 -71.95 -8.53
N ILE A 537 20.65 -71.81 -7.20
CA ILE A 537 21.82 -71.17 -6.56
C ILE A 537 23.14 -71.81 -7.02
N ASP A 538 23.22 -73.14 -7.05
CA ASP A 538 24.44 -73.86 -7.46
C ASP A 538 24.82 -73.56 -8.91
N HIS A 539 23.83 -73.46 -9.80
CA HIS A 539 24.04 -73.13 -11.20
C HIS A 539 24.36 -71.65 -11.42
N ILE A 540 23.82 -70.75 -10.61
CA ILE A 540 24.17 -69.31 -10.59
C ILE A 540 25.64 -69.15 -10.21
N LEU A 541 26.09 -69.81 -9.13
CA LEU A 541 27.48 -69.75 -8.66
C LEU A 541 28.45 -70.30 -9.71
N LYS A 542 28.13 -71.45 -10.30
CA LYS A 542 28.94 -72.05 -11.36
C LYS A 542 29.02 -71.14 -12.59
N THR A 543 27.90 -70.61 -13.06
CA THR A 543 27.85 -69.72 -14.22
C THR A 543 28.60 -68.42 -13.95
N ALA A 544 28.46 -67.85 -12.75
CA ALA A 544 29.19 -66.66 -12.35
C ALA A 544 30.71 -66.92 -12.30
N ALA A 545 31.15 -68.03 -11.71
CA ALA A 545 32.57 -68.38 -11.63
C ALA A 545 33.19 -68.61 -13.02
N GLU A 546 32.50 -69.33 -13.90
CA GLU A 546 32.96 -69.58 -15.26
C GLU A 546 33.03 -68.32 -16.12
N GLU A 547 32.01 -67.46 -16.04
CA GLU A 547 31.98 -66.21 -16.81
C GLU A 547 32.98 -65.20 -16.27
N LEU A 548 33.12 -65.06 -14.94
CA LEU A 548 34.18 -64.23 -14.35
C LEU A 548 35.57 -64.73 -14.71
N GLY A 549 35.80 -66.05 -14.68
CA GLY A 549 37.08 -66.65 -15.06
C GLY A 549 37.44 -66.38 -16.52
N LYS A 550 36.49 -66.60 -17.43
CA LYS A 550 36.67 -66.35 -18.87
C LYS A 550 36.84 -64.87 -19.19
N SER A 551 36.02 -64.00 -18.60
CA SER A 551 36.00 -62.57 -18.93
C SER A 551 37.13 -61.78 -18.30
N LEU A 552 37.62 -62.18 -17.13
CA LEU A 552 38.74 -61.51 -16.44
C LEU A 552 40.10 -62.15 -16.74
N GLY A 553 40.14 -63.28 -17.46
CA GLY A 553 41.37 -64.04 -17.68
C GLY A 553 41.97 -64.60 -16.38
N ALA A 554 41.16 -64.76 -15.34
CA ALA A 554 41.61 -65.23 -14.04
C ALA A 554 41.93 -66.73 -14.11
N SER A 555 43.09 -67.11 -13.56
CA SER A 555 43.53 -68.51 -13.53
C SER A 555 42.71 -69.38 -12.58
N GLU A 556 42.05 -68.76 -11.60
CA GLU A 556 41.15 -69.41 -10.65
C GLU A 556 40.10 -68.40 -10.19
N VAL A 557 38.83 -68.83 -10.09
CA VAL A 557 37.74 -68.03 -9.51
C VAL A 557 37.02 -68.89 -8.48
N LEU A 558 37.16 -68.52 -7.21
CA LEU A 558 36.48 -69.16 -6.10
C LEU A 558 35.29 -68.29 -5.66
N ILE A 559 34.10 -68.87 -5.64
CA ILE A 559 32.90 -68.23 -5.07
C ILE A 559 32.41 -69.12 -3.93
N GLN A 560 32.49 -68.61 -2.70
CA GLN A 560 32.08 -69.33 -1.49
C GLN A 560 30.94 -68.57 -0.81
N LEU A 561 29.87 -69.29 -0.47
CA LEU A 561 28.81 -68.81 0.39
C LEU A 561 28.94 -69.52 1.74
N ASP A 562 29.37 -68.79 2.76
CA ASP A 562 29.56 -69.33 4.12
C ASP A 562 28.65 -68.58 5.11
N PRO A 563 27.66 -69.26 5.71
CA PRO A 563 26.76 -68.63 6.68
C PRO A 563 27.45 -68.23 8.01
N SER A 564 28.70 -68.61 8.25
CA SER A 564 29.45 -68.30 9.48
C SER A 564 30.30 -67.01 9.43
N ILE A 565 30.37 -66.33 8.28
CA ILE A 565 31.20 -65.11 8.10
C ILE A 565 30.54 -63.83 8.68
N GLN A 566 29.31 -63.90 9.21
CA GLN A 566 28.61 -62.77 9.86
C GLN A 566 28.56 -62.81 11.39
N SER A 567 29.35 -63.66 12.08
CA SER A 567 29.47 -63.63 13.55
C SER A 567 30.64 -62.78 14.04
#